data_AF-A0A0U0WBY6-F1
#
_entry.id   AF-A0A0U0WBY6-F1
#
_cell.length_a   1.000
_cell.length_b   1.000
_cell.length_c   1.000
_cell.angle_alpha   90.00
_cell.angle_beta   90.00
_cell.angle_gamma   90.00
#
_symmetry.space_group_name_H-M   'P 1'
#
loop_
_entity.id
_entity.type
_entity.pdbx_description
1 polymer ?
#
loop_
_entity_poly.entity_id
_entity_poly.type
_entity_poly.pdbx_seq_one_letter_code
_entity_poly.pdbx_strand_id
1 'polypeptide(L)'
;MTRAGDVVELVGRIGELAPDEPHPATPLDGLGGAERRVYEALPGRGAVTVDEIAIASGLPPEQVLGPLAMLELAGLTRRDDGRWRIVRVTAGRAAARSRLV
;
A
#
# COMPACT_ATOMS: atom_id res chain seq x y z
N MET A 1 14.44 25.14 5.15
CA MET A 1 13.46 25.03 4.05
C MET A 1 14.12 24.26 2.90
N THR A 2 13.84 22.96 2.85
CA THR A 2 14.25 21.91 1.86
C THR A 2 13.98 20.58 2.59
N ARG A 3 13.39 19.54 2.01
CA ARG A 3 13.54 19.03 0.65
C ARG A 3 12.20 18.47 0.16
N ALA A 4 11.86 18.85 -1.07
CA ALA A 4 11.17 17.95 -1.98
C ALA A 4 12.12 16.77 -2.22
N GLY A 5 11.84 15.64 -1.58
CA GLY A 5 12.59 14.40 -1.71
C GLY A 5 11.76 13.39 -2.47
N ASP A 6 12.09 13.24 -3.74
CA ASP A 6 11.99 12.00 -4.51
C ASP A 6 10.59 11.53 -4.89
N VAL A 7 10.17 12.04 -6.05
CA VAL A 7 9.37 11.28 -7.01
C VAL A 7 10.22 10.11 -7.52
N VAL A 8 9.56 8.97 -7.74
CA VAL A 8 10.04 7.72 -8.37
C VAL A 8 10.60 6.67 -7.41
N GLU A 9 9.82 5.60 -7.17
CA GLU A 9 10.33 4.25 -7.45
C GLU A 9 9.18 3.23 -7.61
N LEU A 10 8.96 2.90 -8.89
CA LEU A 10 8.73 1.57 -9.41
C LEU A 10 7.44 0.85 -8.98
N VAL A 11 6.43 1.05 -9.82
CA VAL A 11 5.47 0.01 -10.25
C VAL A 11 6.03 -1.37 -9.95
N GLY A 12 5.39 -2.09 -9.03
CA GLY A 12 5.66 -3.49 -8.79
C GLY A 12 5.51 -4.22 -10.11
N ARG A 13 6.66 -4.57 -10.71
CA ARG A 13 6.88 -5.44 -11.86
C ARG A 13 5.58 -5.92 -12.53
N ILE A 14 5.13 -5.21 -13.57
CA ILE A 14 4.17 -5.75 -14.53
C ILE A 14 4.92 -6.87 -15.27
N GLY A 15 4.75 -8.10 -14.77
CA GLY A 15 5.21 -9.31 -15.43
C GLY A 15 4.22 -9.66 -16.54
N GLU A 16 4.78 -10.12 -17.66
CA GLU A 16 4.09 -10.72 -18.80
C GLU A 16 2.80 -11.48 -18.46
N LEU A 17 1.76 -11.26 -19.26
CA LEU A 17 0.46 -11.92 -19.17
C LEU A 17 0.61 -13.40 -19.56
N ALA A 18 1.05 -14.22 -18.61
CA ALA A 18 0.87 -15.66 -18.68
C ALA A 18 -0.61 -16.00 -18.36
N PRO A 19 -1.21 -17.01 -19.04
CA PRO A 19 -2.60 -17.38 -18.82
C PRO A 19 -2.88 -17.75 -17.36
N ASP A 20 -4.02 -17.28 -16.85
CA ASP A 20 -4.52 -17.43 -15.47
C ASP A 20 -4.34 -18.86 -14.91
N GLU A 21 -3.27 -19.06 -14.14
CA GLU A 21 -3.27 -20.07 -13.08
C GLU A 21 -4.15 -19.54 -11.93
N PRO A 22 -4.89 -20.40 -11.20
CA PRO A 22 -5.67 -19.95 -10.04
C PRO A 22 -4.72 -19.41 -8.97
N HIS A 23 -4.52 -18.09 -8.97
CA HIS A 23 -3.64 -17.43 -8.02
C HIS A 23 -4.28 -17.47 -6.62
N PRO A 24 -3.49 -17.73 -5.56
CA PRO A 24 -4.00 -17.61 -4.20
C PRO A 24 -4.49 -16.17 -4.00
N ALA A 25 -5.75 -16.02 -3.55
CA ALA A 25 -6.36 -14.71 -3.32
C ALA A 25 -5.44 -13.84 -2.47
N THR A 26 -5.05 -12.70 -3.02
CA THR A 26 -4.24 -11.71 -2.31
C THR A 26 -5.13 -10.97 -1.32
N PRO A 27 -4.58 -10.43 -0.22
CA PRO A 27 -5.35 -9.61 0.73
C PRO A 27 -6.02 -8.38 0.09
N LEU A 28 -5.60 -7.98 -1.12
CA LEU A 28 -6.19 -6.88 -1.89
C LEU A 28 -7.46 -7.31 -2.65
N ASP A 29 -7.64 -8.60 -2.92
CA ASP A 29 -8.77 -9.12 -3.70
C ASP A 29 -10.10 -9.12 -2.90
N GLY A 30 -10.03 -8.95 -1.59
CA GLY A 30 -11.18 -8.80 -0.69
C GLY A 30 -11.57 -7.35 -0.38
N LEU A 31 -10.88 -6.36 -0.95
CA LEU A 31 -11.15 -4.95 -0.67
C LEU A 31 -12.42 -4.47 -1.40
N GLY A 32 -13.31 -3.82 -0.67
CA GLY A 32 -14.39 -3.05 -1.26
C GLY A 32 -13.88 -1.82 -2.02
N GLY A 33 -14.77 -1.18 -2.78
CA GLY A 33 -14.40 -0.06 -3.66
C GLY A 33 -13.92 1.20 -2.91
N ALA A 34 -14.23 1.33 -1.63
CA ALA A 34 -13.74 2.44 -0.79
C ALA A 34 -12.35 2.12 -0.23
N GLU A 35 -12.13 0.91 0.29
CA GLU A 35 -10.84 0.44 0.79
C GLU A 35 -9.78 0.46 -0.29
N ARG A 36 -10.11 0.03 -1.50
CA ARG A 36 -9.19 0.07 -2.63
C ARG A 36 -8.78 1.50 -3.00
N ARG A 37 -9.73 2.44 -3.09
CA ARG A 37 -9.43 3.86 -3.37
C ARG A 37 -8.57 4.50 -2.29
N VAL A 38 -8.85 4.21 -1.03
CA VAL A 38 -8.05 4.70 0.10
C VAL A 38 -6.65 4.10 0.09
N TYR A 39 -6.52 2.81 -0.21
CA TYR A 39 -5.22 2.14 -0.29
C TYR A 39 -4.36 2.69 -1.45
N GLU A 40 -4.96 2.90 -2.63
CA GLU A 40 -4.29 3.48 -3.81
C GLU A 40 -3.85 4.95 -3.58
N ALA A 41 -4.53 5.67 -2.70
CA ALA A 41 -4.18 7.04 -2.31
C ALA A 41 -3.01 7.14 -1.33
N LEU A 42 -2.61 6.02 -0.69
CA LEU A 42 -1.49 6.03 0.24
C LEU A 42 -0.15 6.08 -0.50
N PRO A 43 0.83 6.83 0.01
CA PRO A 43 2.11 6.94 -0.63
C PRO A 43 2.86 5.61 -0.51
N GLY A 44 3.59 5.25 -1.57
CA GLY A 44 4.50 4.12 -1.52
C GLY A 44 5.53 4.26 -0.39
N ARG A 45 6.07 5.45 -0.10
CA ARG A 45 7.03 5.68 1.00
C ARG A 45 6.61 6.89 1.82
N GLY A 46 6.94 6.90 3.12
CA GLY A 46 6.53 7.96 4.04
C GLY A 46 5.16 7.71 4.68
N ALA A 47 4.60 8.72 5.34
CA ALA A 47 3.30 8.68 5.98
C ALA A 47 2.55 10.01 5.78
N VAL A 48 1.24 9.94 5.56
CA VAL A 48 0.35 11.07 5.23
C VAL A 48 -0.81 11.17 6.20
N THR A 49 -1.41 12.34 6.35
CA THR A 49 -2.58 12.56 7.21
C THR A 49 -3.86 12.03 6.55
N VAL A 50 -4.93 11.90 7.34
CA VAL A 50 -6.25 11.53 6.83
C VAL A 50 -6.76 12.54 5.80
N ASP A 51 -6.51 13.83 6.01
CA ASP A 51 -6.93 14.88 5.07
C ASP A 51 -6.21 14.77 3.72
N GLU A 52 -4.91 14.48 3.74
CA GLU A 52 -4.12 14.25 2.52
C GLU A 52 -4.64 13.03 1.74
N ILE A 53 -5.04 11.97 2.44
CA ILE A 53 -5.61 10.76 1.83
C ILE A 53 -7.01 11.04 1.27
N ALA A 54 -7.84 11.81 1.97
CA ALA A 54 -9.15 12.23 1.50
C ALA A 54 -9.05 12.96 0.17
N ILE A 55 -8.13 13.93 0.08
CA ILE A 55 -7.85 14.68 -1.15
C ILE A 55 -7.39 13.73 -2.27
N ALA A 56 -6.42 12.86 -2.00
CA ALA A 56 -5.85 11.96 -3.01
C ALA A 56 -6.83 10.85 -3.47
N SER A 57 -7.72 10.39 -2.60
CA SER A 57 -8.74 9.36 -2.91
C SER A 57 -10.02 9.93 -3.52
N GLY A 58 -10.21 11.25 -3.47
CA GLY A 58 -11.45 11.91 -3.89
C GLY A 58 -12.64 11.56 -3.00
N LEU A 59 -12.40 11.20 -1.74
CA LEU A 59 -13.41 10.85 -0.75
C LEU A 59 -13.44 11.92 0.35
N PRO A 60 -14.61 12.21 0.94
CA PRO A 60 -14.66 13.07 2.10
C PRO A 60 -14.00 12.38 3.32
N PRO A 61 -13.34 13.12 4.24
CA PRO A 61 -12.53 12.54 5.32
C PRO A 61 -13.27 11.52 6.19
N GLU A 62 -14.57 11.72 6.45
CA GLU A 62 -15.41 10.80 7.21
C GLU A 62 -15.57 9.43 6.55
N GLN A 63 -15.46 9.35 5.21
CA GLN A 63 -15.52 8.11 4.45
C GLN A 63 -14.16 7.42 4.32
N VAL A 64 -13.07 8.07 4.75
CA VAL A 64 -11.71 7.52 4.70
C VAL A 64 -11.38 6.73 5.96
N LEU A 65 -11.89 7.17 7.11
CA LEU A 65 -11.55 6.58 8.42
C LEU A 65 -11.97 5.10 8.55
N GLY A 66 -13.17 4.74 8.10
CA GLY A 66 -13.65 3.36 8.12
C GLY A 66 -12.74 2.42 7.30
N PRO A 67 -12.51 2.72 6.01
CA PRO A 67 -11.55 1.99 5.20
C PRO A 67 -10.13 1.90 5.77
N LEU A 68 -9.58 2.99 6.33
CA LEU A 68 -8.27 2.97 6.98
C LEU A 68 -8.22 2.00 8.16
N ALA A 69 -9.27 1.97 8.99
CA ALA A 69 -9.37 1.01 10.09
C ALA A 69 -9.40 -0.44 9.58
N MET A 70 -10.16 -0.71 8.50
CA MET A 70 -10.20 -2.04 7.89
C MET A 70 -8.84 -2.45 7.31
N LEU A 71 -8.15 -1.54 6.64
CA LEU A 71 -6.82 -1.78 6.09
C LEU A 71 -5.76 -1.99 7.19
N GLU A 72 -5.89 -1.33 8.34
CA GLU A 72 -5.04 -1.55 9.51
C GLU A 72 -5.25 -2.95 10.11
N LEU A 73 -6.52 -3.34 10.30
CA LEU A 73 -6.88 -4.68 10.76
C LEU A 73 -6.39 -5.78 9.81
N ALA A 74 -6.42 -5.51 8.50
CA ALA A 74 -5.85 -6.40 7.48
C ALA A 74 -4.32 -6.41 7.45
N GLY A 75 -3.65 -5.55 8.23
CA GLY A 75 -2.20 -5.43 8.27
C GLY A 75 -1.57 -4.79 7.03
N LEU A 76 -2.38 -4.16 6.18
CA LEU A 76 -1.95 -3.49 4.94
C LEU A 76 -1.43 -2.08 5.21
N THR A 77 -1.93 -1.45 6.26
CA THR A 77 -1.56 -0.09 6.66
C THR A 77 -1.30 -0.02 8.16
N ARG A 78 -0.64 1.05 8.59
CA ARG A 78 -0.42 1.36 10.01
C ARG A 78 -0.54 2.85 10.24
N ARG A 79 -1.07 3.21 11.40
CA ARG A 79 -1.02 4.57 11.93
C ARG A 79 0.24 4.81 12.79
N ASP A 80 1.07 5.77 12.38
CA ASP A 80 2.24 6.25 13.10
C ASP A 80 2.08 7.77 13.34
N ASP A 81 1.99 8.21 14.60
CA ASP A 81 1.88 9.63 15.01
C ASP A 81 0.77 10.42 14.26
N GLY A 82 -0.43 9.84 14.17
CA GLY A 82 -1.55 10.47 13.47
C GLY A 82 -1.50 10.40 11.94
N ARG A 83 -0.41 9.86 11.37
CA ARG A 83 -0.23 9.67 9.93
C ARG A 83 -0.33 8.20 9.57
N TRP A 84 -0.60 7.92 8.30
CA TRP A 84 -0.85 6.59 7.77
C TRP A 84 0.15 6.23 6.70
N ARG A 85 0.54 4.95 6.68
CA ARG A 85 1.47 4.42 5.70
C ARG A 85 1.20 2.95 5.40
N ILE A 86 1.65 2.51 4.23
CA ILE A 86 1.60 1.11 3.82
C ILE A 86 2.60 0.29 4.64
N VAL A 87 2.15 -0.85 5.18
CA VAL A 87 3.00 -1.85 5.81
C VAL A 87 3.61 -2.72 4.71
N ARG A 88 4.93 -2.63 4.54
CA ARG A 88 5.65 -3.55 3.68
C ARG A 88 6.04 -4.78 4.50
N VAL A 89 5.61 -5.94 4.04
CA VAL A 89 6.30 -7.18 4.38
C VAL A 89 7.64 -7.09 3.66
N THR A 90 8.69 -6.68 4.36
CA THR A 90 10.04 -6.85 3.83
C THR A 90 10.19 -8.34 3.58
N ALA A 91 10.32 -8.76 2.32
CA ALA A 91 10.75 -10.11 1.97
C ALA A 91 12.22 -10.26 2.41
N GLY A 92 12.46 -10.26 3.71
CA GLY A 92 13.76 -10.40 4.31
C GLY A 92 14.23 -11.84 4.15
N ARG A 93 15.42 -12.02 3.56
CA ARG A 93 16.28 -13.22 3.69
C ARG A 93 15.95 -14.48 2.88
N ALA A 94 15.09 -14.48 1.86
CA ALA A 94 14.91 -15.66 1.00
C ALA A 94 15.86 -15.74 -0.23
N ALA A 95 16.60 -14.68 -0.57
CA ALA A 95 17.54 -14.67 -1.70
C ALA A 95 19.03 -14.80 -1.32
N ALA A 96 19.35 -15.03 -0.03
CA ALA A 96 20.73 -15.13 0.45
C ALA A 96 21.27 -16.57 0.54
N ARG A 97 20.64 -17.55 -0.12
CA ARG A 97 21.10 -18.95 -0.11
C ARG A 97 21.26 -19.66 -1.45
N SER A 98 21.08 -19.00 -2.59
CA SER A 98 21.72 -19.50 -3.83
C SER A 98 23.12 -18.90 -3.94
N ARG A 99 23.94 -19.33 -2.98
CA ARG A 99 25.39 -19.20 -3.03
C ARG A 99 25.87 -20.10 -4.17
N LEU A 100 26.79 -19.58 -4.97
CA LEU A 100 27.72 -20.29 -5.84
C LEU A 100 27.92 -21.78 -5.49
N VAL A 101 27.77 -22.62 -6.52
CA VAL A 101 28.67 -23.69 -7.03
C VAL A 101 27.80 -24.76 -7.68
#